data_AF-A0A9C9VJB7-F1
#
_entry.id   AF-A0A9C9VJB7-F1
#
_cell.length_a   1.000
_cell.length_b   1.000
_cell.length_c   1.000
_cell.angle_alpha   90.00
_cell.angle_beta   90.00
_cell.angle_gamma   90.00
#
_symmetry.space_group_name_H-M   'P 1'
#
loop_
_entity.id
_entity.type
_entity.pdbx_description
1 polymer ?
#
loop_
_entity_poly.entity_id
_entity_poly.type
_entity_poly.pdbx_seq_one_letter_code
_entity_poly.pdbx_strand_id
1 'polypeptide(L)'
;MATLAEIKQKAKEFALKKNYKKAIKLYEAVIEKKPNLGKDAKFLNEIGELYQSDNNPEKAVVYFKKAIEFYITDYYYPQAIALCKKVLRIKSEEYEIYKTLGDLYAKTVNIGEAIQSYRNYIKYAKNRKLHKEVYGVYKSLIKLIPTRNEFRYELIDYYLENGEEKLARNEIDDFKRFLKDRQDEKELKNLIERYGKLFPDLKEEGEKVEEEAGDLADLLTSAIEKIDEKKKEKKAIVENIINETEEESVVKNIRKEISSIRNKQKT
;
A
#
# COMPACT_ATOMS: atom_id res chain seq x y z
N MET A 1 -3.26 -38.86 13.02
CA MET A 1 -4.06 -37.80 12.37
C MET A 1 -3.57 -37.65 10.95
N ALA A 2 -4.45 -37.45 9.97
CA ALA A 2 -4.02 -37.27 8.59
C ALA A 2 -3.14 -36.02 8.42
N THR A 3 -2.09 -36.10 7.62
CA THR A 3 -1.19 -34.96 7.35
C THR A 3 -1.89 -33.92 6.46
N LEU A 4 -1.38 -32.68 6.43
CA LEU A 4 -1.91 -31.65 5.52
C LEU A 4 -1.79 -32.09 4.05
N ALA A 5 -0.69 -32.77 3.71
CA ALA A 5 -0.46 -33.31 2.38
C ALA A 5 -1.54 -34.34 2.01
N GLU A 6 -1.88 -35.25 2.92
CA GLU A 6 -2.96 -36.23 2.72
C GLU A 6 -4.33 -35.56 2.54
N ILE A 7 -4.62 -34.51 3.33
CA ILE A 7 -5.89 -33.77 3.17
C ILE A 7 -5.95 -33.05 1.83
N LYS A 8 -4.85 -32.41 1.40
CA LYS A 8 -4.73 -31.78 0.08
C LYS A 8 -4.89 -32.79 -1.06
N GLN A 9 -4.27 -33.96 -0.94
CA GLN A 9 -4.40 -35.01 -1.94
C GLN A 9 -5.85 -35.52 -2.03
N LYS A 10 -6.48 -35.78 -0.88
CA LYS A 10 -7.88 -36.23 -0.83
C LYS A 10 -8.87 -35.18 -1.36
N ALA A 11 -8.64 -33.90 -1.06
CA ALA A 11 -9.43 -32.81 -1.62
C ALA A 11 -9.29 -32.72 -3.15
N LYS A 12 -8.07 -32.88 -3.68
CA LYS A 12 -7.83 -32.97 -5.13
C LYS A 12 -8.54 -34.16 -5.77
N GLU A 13 -8.52 -35.34 -5.14
CA GLU A 13 -9.27 -36.50 -5.64
C GLU A 13 -10.79 -36.24 -5.68
N PHE A 14 -11.34 -35.60 -4.65
CA PHE A 14 -12.75 -35.20 -4.68
C PHE A 14 -13.03 -34.18 -5.79
N ALA A 15 -12.14 -33.21 -6.00
CA ALA A 15 -12.28 -32.23 -7.07
C ALA A 15 -12.22 -32.87 -8.48
N LEU A 16 -11.32 -33.83 -8.71
CA LEU A 16 -11.24 -34.60 -9.97
C LEU A 16 -12.53 -35.36 -10.26
N LYS A 17 -13.19 -35.87 -9.21
CA LYS A 17 -14.51 -36.51 -9.30
C LYS A 17 -15.68 -35.50 -9.32
N LYS A 18 -15.40 -34.21 -9.53
CA LYS A 18 -16.36 -33.09 -9.49
C LYS A 18 -17.16 -32.97 -8.18
N ASN A 19 -16.66 -33.56 -7.10
CA ASN A 19 -17.27 -33.51 -5.78
C ASN A 19 -16.73 -32.32 -4.97
N TYR A 20 -16.92 -31.11 -5.51
CA TYR A 20 -16.30 -29.89 -5.00
C TYR A 20 -16.73 -29.58 -3.56
N LYS A 21 -18.00 -29.80 -3.21
CA LYS A 21 -18.51 -29.61 -1.84
C LYS A 21 -17.73 -30.43 -0.81
N LYS A 22 -17.37 -31.68 -1.11
CA LYS A 22 -16.55 -32.51 -0.20
C LYS A 22 -15.11 -31.99 -0.10
N ALA A 23 -14.52 -31.56 -1.23
CA ALA A 23 -13.19 -30.96 -1.23
C ALA A 23 -13.14 -29.66 -0.40
N ILE A 24 -14.13 -28.78 -0.57
CA ILE A 24 -14.28 -27.53 0.18
C ILE A 24 -14.40 -27.81 1.68
N LYS A 25 -15.29 -28.72 2.09
CA LYS A 25 -15.46 -29.08 3.51
C LYS A 25 -14.16 -29.57 4.16
N LEU A 26 -13.33 -30.32 3.42
CA LEU A 26 -12.02 -30.74 3.92
C LEU A 26 -11.08 -29.55 4.15
N TYR A 27 -11.05 -28.60 3.22
CA TYR A 27 -10.20 -27.41 3.35
C TYR A 27 -10.68 -26.44 4.42
N GLU A 28 -11.99 -26.27 4.61
CA GLU A 28 -12.55 -25.46 5.68
C GLU A 28 -12.21 -26.04 7.07
N ALA A 29 -12.32 -27.36 7.24
CA ALA A 29 -11.91 -28.04 8.47
C ALA A 29 -10.40 -27.91 8.74
N VAL A 30 -9.57 -27.77 7.71
CA VAL A 30 -8.13 -27.47 7.86
C VAL A 30 -7.92 -26.07 8.40
N ILE A 31 -8.63 -25.06 7.89
CA ILE A 31 -8.52 -23.68 8.39
C ILE A 31 -8.96 -23.60 9.85
N GLU A 32 -10.06 -24.27 10.21
CA GLU A 32 -10.57 -24.31 11.59
C GLU A 32 -9.53 -24.85 12.57
N LYS A 33 -8.85 -25.95 12.21
CA LYS A 33 -7.84 -26.60 13.06
C LYS A 33 -6.46 -25.97 12.98
N LYS A 34 -6.15 -25.26 11.88
CA LYS A 34 -4.87 -24.61 11.63
C LYS A 34 -5.11 -23.22 11.02
N PRO A 35 -5.46 -22.22 11.86
CA PRO A 35 -5.80 -20.88 11.38
C PRO A 35 -4.71 -20.20 10.54
N ASN A 36 -3.44 -20.55 10.77
CA ASN A 36 -2.31 -20.05 9.97
C ASN A 36 -2.40 -20.42 8.49
N LEU A 37 -3.01 -21.55 8.13
CA LEU A 37 -3.25 -21.90 6.73
C LEU A 37 -4.34 -21.03 6.09
N GLY A 38 -5.21 -20.44 6.89
CA GLY A 38 -6.13 -19.37 6.45
C GLY A 38 -5.40 -18.08 6.06
N LYS A 39 -4.07 -18.02 6.21
CA LYS A 39 -3.19 -16.94 5.76
C LYS A 39 -2.26 -17.33 4.60
N ASP A 40 -2.30 -18.59 4.14
CA ASP A 40 -1.54 -19.04 2.98
C ASP A 40 -2.29 -18.66 1.70
N ALA A 41 -1.74 -17.71 0.95
CA ALA A 41 -2.33 -17.20 -0.30
C ALA A 41 -2.62 -18.31 -1.32
N LYS A 42 -1.71 -19.29 -1.46
CA LYS A 42 -1.88 -20.40 -2.40
C LYS A 42 -3.03 -21.30 -1.96
N PHE A 43 -3.13 -21.58 -0.66
CA PHE A 43 -4.22 -22.40 -0.13
C PHE A 43 -5.58 -21.71 -0.27
N LEU A 44 -5.65 -20.40 -0.01
CA LEU A 44 -6.85 -19.60 -0.23
C LEU A 44 -7.26 -19.57 -1.71
N ASN A 45 -6.30 -19.45 -2.63
CA ASN A 45 -6.57 -19.55 -4.07
C ASN A 45 -7.14 -20.94 -4.46
N GLU A 46 -6.58 -22.03 -3.94
CA GLU A 46 -7.12 -23.38 -4.17
C GLU A 46 -8.59 -23.50 -3.70
N ILE A 47 -8.94 -22.93 -2.55
CA ILE A 47 -10.34 -22.91 -2.06
C ILE A 47 -11.23 -22.08 -2.99
N GLY A 48 -10.78 -20.92 -3.44
CA GLY A 48 -11.52 -20.09 -4.40
C GLY A 48 -11.79 -20.81 -5.72
N GLU A 49 -10.81 -21.59 -6.21
CA GLU A 49 -10.95 -22.42 -7.42
C GLU A 49 -11.99 -23.52 -7.26
N LEU A 50 -12.06 -24.15 -6.09
CA LEU A 50 -13.10 -25.14 -5.79
C LEU A 50 -14.48 -24.49 -5.73
N TYR A 51 -14.61 -23.32 -5.10
CA TYR A 51 -15.88 -22.59 -5.07
C TYR A 51 -16.34 -22.14 -6.46
N GLN A 52 -15.41 -21.69 -7.30
CA GLN A 52 -15.70 -21.35 -8.68
C GLN A 52 -16.19 -22.58 -9.46
N SER A 53 -15.54 -23.73 -9.25
CA SER A 53 -15.90 -25.00 -9.89
C SER A 53 -17.24 -25.57 -9.39
N ASP A 54 -17.62 -25.27 -8.14
CA ASP A 54 -18.93 -25.60 -7.53
C ASP A 54 -20.04 -24.61 -7.92
N ASN A 55 -19.80 -23.73 -8.90
CA ASN A 55 -20.75 -22.71 -9.36
C ASN A 55 -21.18 -21.72 -8.24
N ASN A 56 -20.27 -21.39 -7.33
CA ASN A 56 -20.44 -20.37 -6.28
C ASN A 56 -19.46 -19.20 -6.48
N PRO A 57 -19.64 -18.38 -7.52
CA PRO A 57 -18.69 -17.31 -7.88
C PRO A 57 -18.54 -16.24 -6.79
N GLU A 58 -19.57 -15.96 -6.00
CA GLU A 58 -19.52 -15.00 -4.89
C GLU A 58 -18.50 -15.43 -3.84
N LYS A 59 -18.56 -16.70 -3.41
CA LYS A 59 -17.61 -17.25 -2.44
C LYS A 59 -16.22 -17.36 -3.03
N ALA A 60 -16.10 -17.74 -4.30
CA ALA A 60 -14.80 -17.76 -4.99
C ALA A 60 -14.10 -16.39 -4.93
N VAL A 61 -14.82 -15.31 -5.25
CA VAL A 61 -14.30 -13.94 -5.17
C VAL A 61 -13.84 -13.58 -3.76
N VAL A 62 -14.58 -13.96 -2.71
CA VAL A 62 -14.16 -13.72 -1.32
C VAL A 62 -12.81 -14.37 -1.00
N TYR A 63 -12.61 -15.63 -1.38
CA TYR A 63 -11.33 -16.32 -1.16
C TYR A 63 -10.20 -15.76 -2.03
N PHE A 64 -10.50 -15.39 -3.28
CA PHE A 64 -9.53 -14.75 -4.16
C PHE A 64 -9.08 -13.38 -3.64
N LYS A 65 -9.98 -12.53 -3.10
CA LYS A 65 -9.62 -11.25 -2.47
C LYS A 65 -8.68 -11.44 -1.29
N LYS A 66 -8.97 -12.41 -0.40
CA LYS A 66 -8.05 -12.76 0.71
C LYS A 66 -6.68 -13.22 0.21
N ALA A 67 -6.64 -14.09 -0.80
CA ALA A 67 -5.39 -14.54 -1.38
C ALA A 67 -4.59 -13.39 -2.03
N ILE A 68 -5.26 -12.42 -2.67
CA ILE A 68 -4.63 -11.20 -3.20
C ILE A 68 -3.93 -10.43 -2.08
N GLU A 69 -4.60 -10.20 -0.94
CA GLU A 69 -4.03 -9.48 0.21
C GLU A 69 -2.75 -10.14 0.72
N PHE A 70 -2.74 -11.47 0.85
CA PHE A 70 -1.55 -12.20 1.29
C PHE A 70 -0.46 -12.21 0.20
N TYR A 71 -0.79 -12.39 -1.08
CA TYR A 71 0.20 -12.27 -2.15
C TYR A 71 0.83 -10.87 -2.23
N ILE A 72 0.07 -9.81 -1.95
CA ILE A 72 0.61 -8.45 -1.85
C ILE A 72 1.55 -8.31 -0.66
N THR A 73 1.14 -8.83 0.51
CA THR A 73 1.93 -8.77 1.75
C THR A 73 3.26 -9.51 1.60
N ASP A 74 3.25 -10.62 0.89
CA ASP A 74 4.42 -11.46 0.63
C ASP A 74 5.21 -11.04 -0.63
N TYR A 75 4.90 -9.88 -1.22
CA TYR A 75 5.56 -9.33 -2.41
C TYR A 75 5.45 -10.19 -3.69
N TYR A 76 4.55 -11.17 -3.72
CA TYR A 76 4.22 -12.01 -4.88
C TYR A 76 3.25 -11.28 -5.85
N TYR A 77 3.69 -10.13 -6.36
CA TYR A 77 2.87 -9.25 -7.20
C TYR A 77 2.33 -9.91 -8.48
N PRO A 78 3.08 -10.74 -9.23
CA PRO A 78 2.54 -11.40 -10.44
C PRO A 78 1.33 -12.28 -10.14
N GLN A 79 1.35 -13.01 -9.03
CA GLN A 79 0.26 -13.88 -8.57
C GLN A 79 -0.94 -13.03 -8.14
N ALA A 80 -0.72 -11.96 -7.39
CA ALA A 80 -1.76 -11.01 -7.03
C ALA A 80 -2.43 -10.40 -8.28
N ILE A 81 -1.66 -9.97 -9.29
CA ILE A 81 -2.17 -9.41 -10.55
C ILE A 81 -3.03 -10.45 -11.29
N ALA A 82 -2.54 -11.69 -11.41
CA ALA A 82 -3.28 -12.76 -12.06
C ALA A 82 -4.63 -13.01 -11.36
N LEU A 83 -4.64 -12.96 -10.03
CA LEU A 83 -5.82 -13.20 -9.24
C LEU A 83 -6.81 -12.03 -9.27
N CYS A 84 -6.33 -10.79 -9.27
CA CYS A 84 -7.15 -9.60 -9.53
C CYS A 84 -7.84 -9.67 -10.89
N LYS A 85 -7.12 -10.05 -11.95
CA LYS A 85 -7.70 -10.27 -13.29
C LYS A 85 -8.78 -11.35 -13.26
N LYS A 86 -8.56 -12.43 -12.50
CA LYS A 86 -9.54 -13.52 -12.34
C LYS A 86 -10.80 -13.02 -11.64
N VAL A 87 -10.67 -12.25 -10.55
CA VAL A 87 -11.81 -11.63 -9.87
C VAL A 87 -12.63 -10.77 -10.83
N LEU A 88 -11.99 -9.90 -11.62
CA LEU A 88 -12.68 -9.03 -12.57
C LEU A 88 -13.36 -9.77 -13.75
N ARG A 89 -12.89 -10.98 -14.12
CA ARG A 89 -13.60 -11.83 -15.08
C ARG A 89 -14.88 -12.44 -14.51
N ILE A 90 -14.90 -12.67 -13.19
CA ILE A 90 -16.07 -13.23 -12.49
C ILE A 90 -17.06 -12.12 -12.15
N LYS A 91 -16.56 -11.00 -11.61
CA LYS A 91 -17.32 -9.82 -11.22
C LYS A 91 -16.59 -8.56 -11.68
N SER A 92 -16.96 -8.06 -12.84
CA SER A 92 -16.40 -6.82 -13.40
C SER A 92 -16.73 -5.58 -12.57
N GLU A 93 -17.76 -5.65 -11.72
CA GLU A 93 -18.21 -4.55 -10.86
C GLU A 93 -17.43 -4.40 -9.54
N GLU A 94 -16.51 -5.33 -9.23
CA GLU A 94 -15.60 -5.25 -8.06
C GLU A 94 -14.57 -4.14 -8.25
N TYR A 95 -15.04 -2.90 -8.21
CA TYR A 95 -14.28 -1.74 -8.67
C TYR A 95 -12.99 -1.50 -7.87
N GLU A 96 -12.97 -1.84 -6.59
CA GLU A 96 -11.78 -1.78 -5.70
C GLU A 96 -10.58 -2.56 -6.25
N ILE A 97 -10.85 -3.62 -7.01
CA ILE A 97 -9.80 -4.44 -7.65
C ILE A 97 -9.06 -3.65 -8.73
N TYR A 98 -9.69 -2.66 -9.38
CA TYR A 98 -9.00 -1.79 -10.33
C TYR A 98 -7.94 -0.91 -9.65
N LYS A 99 -8.21 -0.39 -8.44
CA LYS A 99 -7.20 0.35 -7.67
C LYS A 99 -6.04 -0.56 -7.28
N THR A 100 -6.36 -1.75 -6.76
CA THR A 100 -5.37 -2.77 -6.40
C THR A 100 -4.50 -3.17 -7.60
N LEU A 101 -5.09 -3.34 -8.78
CA LEU A 101 -4.34 -3.59 -10.02
C LEU A 101 -3.45 -2.41 -10.40
N GLY A 102 -3.95 -1.18 -10.29
CA GLY A 102 -3.16 0.03 -10.52
C GLY A 102 -1.92 0.08 -9.65
N ASP A 103 -2.09 -0.15 -8.34
CA ASP A 103 -1.00 -0.17 -7.36
C ASP A 103 0.01 -1.29 -7.67
N LEU A 104 -0.47 -2.49 -7.99
CA LEU A 104 0.36 -3.65 -8.33
C LEU A 104 1.16 -3.42 -9.62
N TYR A 105 0.52 -2.92 -10.67
CA TYR A 105 1.20 -2.62 -11.94
C TYR A 105 2.21 -1.49 -11.80
N ALA A 106 1.93 -0.47 -10.97
CA ALA A 106 2.91 0.55 -10.65
C ALA A 106 4.13 -0.04 -9.94
N LYS A 107 3.94 -0.96 -8.98
CA LYS A 107 5.02 -1.69 -8.29
C LYS A 107 5.85 -2.57 -9.22
N THR A 108 5.25 -3.12 -10.27
CA THR A 108 5.93 -3.94 -11.27
C THR A 108 6.35 -3.16 -12.52
N VAL A 109 6.29 -1.82 -12.49
CA VAL A 109 6.73 -0.93 -13.60
C VAL A 109 5.95 -1.16 -14.91
N ASN A 110 4.74 -1.70 -14.83
CA ASN A 110 3.82 -1.85 -15.95
C ASN A 110 2.94 -0.58 -16.04
N ILE A 111 3.57 0.52 -16.45
CA ILE A 111 3.00 1.87 -16.29
C ILE A 111 1.71 2.07 -17.10
N GLY A 112 1.64 1.53 -18.32
CA GLY A 112 0.44 1.64 -19.17
C GLY A 112 -0.78 0.97 -18.54
N GLU A 113 -0.59 -0.25 -18.02
CA GLU A 113 -1.62 -1.01 -17.34
C GLU A 113 -2.02 -0.40 -16.00
N ALA A 114 -1.07 0.21 -15.29
CA ALA A 114 -1.34 0.97 -14.07
C ALA A 114 -2.30 2.13 -14.37
N ILE A 115 -2.00 2.95 -15.38
CA ILE A 115 -2.86 4.07 -15.81
C ILE A 115 -4.25 3.59 -16.18
N GLN A 116 -4.36 2.53 -16.99
CA GLN A 116 -5.66 2.01 -17.42
C GLN A 116 -6.49 1.51 -16.22
N SER A 117 -5.85 0.84 -15.27
CA SER A 117 -6.50 0.32 -14.07
C SER A 117 -6.97 1.47 -13.17
N TYR A 118 -6.14 2.48 -12.93
CA TYR A 118 -6.53 3.67 -12.19
C TYR A 118 -7.66 4.45 -12.87
N ARG A 119 -7.65 4.60 -14.21
CA ARG A 119 -8.75 5.25 -14.95
C ARG A 119 -10.07 4.52 -14.78
N ASN A 120 -10.05 3.18 -14.82
CA ASN A 120 -11.25 2.38 -14.54
C ASN A 120 -11.76 2.61 -13.12
N TYR A 121 -10.86 2.60 -12.13
CA TYR A 121 -11.23 2.89 -10.75
C TYR A 121 -11.82 4.30 -10.58
N ILE A 122 -11.18 5.33 -11.14
CA ILE A 122 -11.65 6.72 -11.10
C ILE A 122 -13.07 6.82 -11.66
N LYS A 123 -13.36 6.18 -12.80
CA LYS A 123 -14.71 6.17 -13.38
C LYS A 123 -15.76 5.65 -12.39
N TYR A 124 -15.49 4.51 -11.74
CA TYR A 124 -16.42 3.93 -10.77
C TYR A 124 -16.53 4.75 -9.48
N ALA A 125 -15.41 5.33 -9.02
CA ALA A 125 -15.35 6.14 -7.81
C ALA A 125 -16.07 7.48 -7.98
N LYS A 126 -15.93 8.15 -9.14
CA LYS A 126 -16.68 9.37 -9.49
C LYS A 126 -18.19 9.13 -9.47
N ASN A 127 -18.66 8.05 -10.11
CA ASN A 127 -20.09 7.68 -10.11
C ASN A 127 -20.67 7.42 -8.71
N ARG A 128 -19.82 6.98 -7.78
CA ARG A 128 -20.19 6.71 -6.37
C ARG A 128 -19.92 7.89 -5.44
N LYS A 129 -19.48 9.05 -5.97
CA LYS A 129 -19.13 10.25 -5.18
C LYS A 129 -18.04 9.98 -4.13
N LEU A 130 -17.12 9.05 -4.43
CA LEU A 130 -15.97 8.75 -3.56
C LEU A 130 -14.83 9.74 -3.84
N HIS A 131 -15.08 11.03 -3.61
CA HIS A 131 -14.21 12.12 -4.04
C HIS A 131 -12.78 12.00 -3.51
N LYS A 132 -12.62 11.68 -2.21
CA LYS A 132 -11.30 11.50 -1.58
C LYS A 132 -10.48 10.38 -2.21
N GLU A 133 -11.13 9.29 -2.61
CA GLU A 133 -10.47 8.17 -3.29
C GLU A 133 -10.00 8.57 -4.70
N VAL A 134 -10.83 9.34 -5.42
CA VAL A 134 -10.44 9.88 -6.73
C VAL A 134 -9.23 10.80 -6.60
N TYR A 135 -9.20 11.70 -5.60
CA TYR A 135 -8.05 12.56 -5.33
C TYR A 135 -6.77 11.74 -5.07
N GLY A 136 -6.88 10.71 -4.23
CA GLY A 136 -5.77 9.82 -3.90
C GLY A 136 -5.20 9.13 -5.15
N VAL A 137 -6.06 8.65 -6.04
CA VAL A 137 -5.62 7.96 -7.26
C VAL A 137 -4.97 8.92 -8.27
N TYR A 138 -5.50 10.13 -8.43
CA TYR A 138 -4.81 11.15 -9.24
C TYR A 138 -3.43 11.52 -8.67
N LYS A 139 -3.30 11.67 -7.35
CA LYS A 139 -1.99 11.89 -6.70
C LYS A 139 -1.02 10.73 -6.97
N SER A 140 -1.49 9.49 -6.93
CA SER A 140 -0.69 8.32 -7.32
C SER A 140 -0.25 8.39 -8.78
N LEU A 141 -1.13 8.78 -9.71
CA LEU A 141 -0.82 8.96 -11.13
C LEU A 141 0.24 10.05 -11.37
N ILE A 142 0.09 11.21 -10.71
CA ILE A 142 1.03 12.33 -10.79
C ILE A 142 2.40 11.92 -10.23
N LYS A 143 2.43 11.22 -9.09
CA LYS A 143 3.68 10.69 -8.53
C LYS A 143 4.34 9.66 -9.46
N LEU A 144 3.55 8.84 -10.13
CA LEU A 144 4.05 7.80 -11.04
C LEU A 144 4.63 8.40 -12.32
N ILE A 145 3.98 9.45 -12.86
CA ILE A 145 4.40 10.11 -14.12
C ILE A 145 4.28 11.64 -13.95
N PRO A 146 5.26 12.29 -13.28
CA PRO A 146 5.17 13.72 -12.99
C PRO A 146 5.10 14.61 -14.22
N THR A 147 5.62 14.15 -15.36
CA THR A 147 5.65 14.87 -16.63
C THR A 147 4.34 14.79 -17.42
N ARG A 148 3.38 13.96 -17.00
CA ARG A 148 2.07 13.88 -17.65
C ARG A 148 1.10 14.88 -17.03
N ASN A 149 1.23 16.12 -17.48
CA ASN A 149 0.48 17.29 -17.01
C ASN A 149 -1.05 17.10 -17.02
N GLU A 150 -1.57 16.29 -17.96
CA GLU A 150 -2.99 15.90 -18.06
C GLU A 150 -3.59 15.50 -16.69
N PHE A 151 -2.86 14.71 -15.89
CA PHE A 151 -3.36 14.22 -14.61
C PHE A 151 -3.50 15.33 -13.55
N ARG A 152 -2.64 16.35 -13.59
CA ARG A 152 -2.74 17.51 -12.69
C ARG A 152 -3.94 18.37 -13.04
N TYR A 153 -4.14 18.64 -14.34
CA TYR A 153 -5.33 19.34 -14.81
C TYR A 153 -6.62 18.61 -14.42
N GLU A 154 -6.69 17.29 -14.69
CA GLU A 154 -7.86 16.49 -14.31
C GLU A 154 -8.14 16.52 -12.80
N LEU A 155 -7.09 16.54 -11.96
CA LEU A 155 -7.23 16.64 -10.50
C LEU A 155 -7.72 18.03 -10.08
N ILE A 156 -7.15 19.10 -10.62
CA ILE A 156 -7.55 20.49 -10.33
C ILE A 156 -9.02 20.70 -10.71
N ASP A 157 -9.40 20.33 -11.94
CA ASP A 157 -10.78 20.43 -12.40
C ASP A 157 -11.73 19.66 -11.48
N TYR A 158 -11.33 18.45 -11.10
CA TYR A 158 -12.15 17.62 -10.22
C TYR A 158 -12.24 18.17 -8.79
N TYR A 159 -11.24 18.89 -8.28
CA TYR A 159 -11.39 19.63 -7.02
C TYR A 159 -12.42 20.76 -7.17
N LEU A 160 -12.31 21.57 -8.22
CA LEU A 160 -13.22 22.70 -8.48
C LEU A 160 -14.67 22.25 -8.65
N GLU A 161 -14.90 21.19 -9.44
CA GLU A 161 -16.23 20.60 -9.65
C GLU A 161 -16.91 20.15 -8.35
N ASN A 162 -16.14 19.86 -7.31
CA ASN A 162 -16.63 19.37 -6.02
C ASN A 162 -16.50 20.41 -4.90
N GLY A 163 -16.23 21.68 -5.24
CA GLY A 163 -16.17 22.79 -4.28
C GLY A 163 -14.90 22.82 -3.42
N GLU A 164 -13.89 22.02 -3.74
CA GLU A 164 -12.62 21.94 -3.01
C GLU A 164 -11.62 22.98 -3.52
N GLU A 165 -12.03 24.26 -3.55
CA GLU A 165 -11.27 25.36 -4.14
C GLU A 165 -9.87 25.52 -3.53
N LYS A 166 -9.74 25.34 -2.21
CA LYS A 166 -8.44 25.38 -1.52
C LYS A 166 -7.49 24.28 -2.00
N LEU A 167 -8.00 23.07 -2.23
CA LEU A 167 -7.17 21.96 -2.72
C LEU A 167 -6.79 22.17 -4.19
N ALA A 168 -7.71 22.68 -5.01
CA ALA A 168 -7.42 23.08 -6.38
C ALA A 168 -6.32 24.13 -6.42
N ARG A 169 -6.41 25.15 -5.55
CA ARG A 169 -5.44 26.24 -5.49
C ARG A 169 -4.05 25.75 -5.11
N ASN A 170 -3.95 24.94 -4.05
CA ASN A 170 -2.66 24.36 -3.64
C ASN A 170 -2.02 23.53 -4.77
N GLU A 171 -2.81 22.70 -5.47
CA GLU A 171 -2.31 21.90 -6.59
C GLU A 171 -1.87 22.77 -7.78
N ILE A 172 -2.58 23.88 -8.06
CA ILE A 172 -2.17 24.85 -9.09
C ILE A 172 -0.83 25.50 -8.72
N ASP A 173 -0.66 25.93 -7.47
CA ASP A 173 0.57 26.58 -7.03
C ASP A 173 1.76 25.61 -7.08
N ASP A 174 1.57 24.36 -6.63
CA ASP A 174 2.58 23.30 -6.77
C ASP A 174 2.90 23.01 -8.24
N PHE A 175 1.89 22.99 -9.10
CA PHE A 175 2.10 22.77 -10.54
C PHE A 175 2.82 23.95 -11.20
N LYS A 176 2.47 25.19 -10.85
CA LYS A 176 3.16 26.42 -11.32
C LYS A 176 4.64 26.38 -10.95
N ARG A 177 4.98 26.01 -9.71
CA ARG A 177 6.37 25.82 -9.26
C ARG A 177 7.09 24.74 -10.08
N PHE A 178 6.47 23.57 -10.22
CA PHE A 178 7.02 22.46 -11.02
C PHE A 178 7.32 22.85 -12.47
N LEU A 179 6.46 23.65 -13.11
CA LEU A 179 6.66 24.12 -14.49
C LEU A 179 7.78 25.16 -14.59
N LYS A 180 7.86 26.08 -13.61
CA LYS A 180 8.94 27.08 -13.55
C LYS A 180 10.31 26.42 -13.37
N ASP A 181 10.44 25.45 -12.47
CA ASP A 181 11.69 24.72 -12.24
C ASP A 181 12.19 24.00 -13.51
N ARG A 182 11.25 23.58 -14.37
CA ARG A 182 11.54 22.94 -15.65
C ARG A 182 11.65 23.90 -16.82
N GLN A 183 11.44 25.20 -16.60
CA GLN A 183 11.39 26.24 -17.63
C GLN A 183 10.38 25.92 -18.75
N ASP A 184 9.26 25.28 -18.41
CA ASP A 184 8.18 24.96 -19.37
C ASP A 184 7.21 26.14 -19.50
N GLU A 185 7.68 27.23 -20.13
CA GLU A 185 6.92 28.47 -20.30
C GLU A 185 5.61 28.26 -21.07
N LYS A 186 5.63 27.32 -22.02
CA LYS A 186 4.45 26.98 -22.82
C LYS A 186 3.35 26.43 -21.91
N GLU A 187 3.66 25.44 -21.08
CA GLU A 187 2.67 24.87 -20.18
C GLU A 187 2.28 25.85 -19.07
N LEU A 188 3.22 26.67 -18.58
CA LEU A 188 2.91 27.71 -17.60
C LEU A 188 1.86 28.68 -18.15
N LYS A 189 1.99 29.09 -19.41
CA LYS A 189 0.99 29.92 -20.10
C LYS A 189 -0.37 29.22 -20.19
N ASN A 190 -0.40 27.93 -20.54
CA ASN A 190 -1.63 27.14 -20.59
C ASN A 190 -2.33 27.09 -19.22
N LEU A 191 -1.56 26.88 -18.15
CA LEU A 191 -2.07 26.83 -16.78
C LEU A 191 -2.74 28.16 -16.40
N ILE A 192 -2.08 29.28 -16.68
CA ILE A 192 -2.60 30.64 -16.44
C ILE A 192 -3.83 30.93 -17.30
N GLU A 193 -3.83 30.52 -18.57
CA GLU A 193 -4.97 30.70 -19.47
C GLU A 193 -6.21 29.95 -18.97
N ARG A 194 -6.01 28.72 -18.51
CA ARG A 194 -7.10 27.84 -18.05
C ARG A 194 -7.73 28.30 -16.74
N TYR A 195 -6.92 28.65 -15.75
CA TYR A 195 -7.41 28.93 -14.40
C TYR A 195 -7.32 30.41 -13.98
N GLY A 196 -6.65 31.27 -14.74
CA GLY A 196 -6.42 32.67 -14.38
C GLY A 196 -7.66 33.58 -14.40
N LYS A 197 -8.81 33.09 -14.88
CA LYS A 197 -10.10 33.78 -14.67
C LYS A 197 -10.68 33.50 -13.29
N LEU A 198 -10.48 32.28 -12.78
CA LEU A 198 -10.94 31.84 -11.46
C LEU A 198 -9.97 32.30 -10.37
N PHE A 199 -8.67 32.32 -10.68
CA PHE A 199 -7.59 32.76 -9.79
C PHE A 199 -6.76 33.84 -10.48
N PRO A 200 -7.20 35.12 -10.43
CA PRO A 200 -6.56 36.23 -11.15
C PRO A 200 -5.09 36.46 -10.80
N ASP A 201 -4.73 36.19 -9.55
CA ASP A 201 -3.38 36.29 -8.99
C ASP A 201 -2.39 35.26 -9.58
N LEU A 202 -2.86 34.26 -10.31
CA LEU A 202 -1.98 33.39 -11.09
C LEU A 202 -1.20 34.16 -12.17
N LYS A 203 -1.74 35.27 -12.66
CA LYS A 203 -1.12 36.14 -13.68
C LYS A 203 -0.04 37.04 -13.12
N GLU A 204 0.00 37.22 -11.80
CA GLU A 204 1.03 38.03 -11.17
C GLU A 204 2.36 37.25 -11.17
N GLU A 205 3.35 37.81 -11.87
CA GLU A 205 4.75 37.48 -11.70
C GLU A 205 5.28 38.33 -10.54
N GLY A 206 5.32 37.78 -9.32
CA GLY A 206 5.93 38.48 -8.20
C GLY A 206 5.62 37.89 -6.82
N GLU A 207 6.65 37.28 -6.23
CA GLU A 207 7.05 37.39 -4.82
C GLU A 207 5.96 37.78 -3.79
N LYS A 208 5.06 36.87 -3.42
CA LYS A 208 4.40 36.92 -2.09
C LYS A 208 4.12 35.52 -1.54
N VAL A 209 5.16 34.72 -1.35
CA VAL A 209 5.07 33.55 -0.45
C VAL A 209 6.41 33.38 0.29
N GLU A 210 6.89 34.42 0.98
CA GLU A 210 7.96 34.25 1.98
C GLU A 210 7.44 34.39 3.42
N GLU A 211 6.29 35.03 3.67
CA GLU A 211 5.83 35.24 5.05
C GLU A 211 5.16 34.02 5.71
N GLU A 212 4.42 33.17 5.00
CA GLU A 212 3.80 31.98 5.61
C GLU A 212 4.67 30.72 5.50
N ALA A 213 5.60 30.68 4.54
CA ALA A 213 6.50 29.54 4.35
C ALA A 213 7.60 29.50 5.40
N GLY A 214 8.05 30.65 5.93
CA GLY A 214 8.99 30.74 7.04
C GLY A 214 8.43 30.08 8.29
N ASP A 215 7.22 30.48 8.72
CA ASP A 215 6.57 29.91 9.90
C ASP A 215 6.31 28.41 9.76
N LEU A 216 5.90 27.92 8.58
CA LEU A 216 5.67 26.49 8.36
C LEU A 216 6.99 25.70 8.27
N ALA A 217 8.03 26.26 7.66
CA ALA A 217 9.36 25.66 7.60
C ALA A 217 9.99 25.60 9.00
N ASP A 218 9.82 26.63 9.82
CA ASP A 218 10.29 26.68 11.20
C ASP A 218 9.51 25.70 12.09
N LEU A 219 8.19 25.59 11.90
CA LEU A 219 7.35 24.58 12.55
C LEU A 219 7.73 23.15 12.14
N LEU A 220 7.98 22.90 10.86
CA LEU A 220 8.41 21.59 10.35
C LEU A 220 9.82 21.24 10.83
N THR A 221 10.74 22.21 10.86
CA THR A 221 12.09 22.04 11.37
C THR A 221 12.06 21.72 12.87
N SER A 222 11.30 22.49 13.66
CA SER A 222 11.07 22.19 15.08
C SER A 222 10.42 20.83 15.31
N ALA A 223 9.50 20.41 14.46
CA ALA A 223 8.87 19.09 14.54
C ALA A 223 9.85 17.95 14.22
N ILE A 224 10.71 18.13 13.20
CA ILE A 224 11.78 17.18 12.85
C ILE A 224 12.79 17.08 13.97
N GLU A 225 13.23 18.19 14.54
CA GLU A 225 14.13 18.22 15.70
C GLU A 225 13.53 17.47 16.90
N LYS A 226 12.26 17.71 17.24
CA LYS A 226 11.55 16.97 18.31
C LYS A 226 11.41 15.48 18.00
N ILE A 227 11.24 15.10 16.74
CA ILE A 227 11.20 13.70 16.33
C ILE A 227 12.59 13.06 16.50
N ASP A 228 13.64 13.76 16.13
CA ASP A 228 15.01 13.26 16.24
C ASP A 228 15.51 13.23 17.69
N GLU A 229 15.10 14.18 18.54
CA GLU A 229 15.26 14.10 19.99
C GLU A 229 14.53 12.89 20.56
N LYS A 230 13.26 12.67 20.22
CA LYS A 230 12.52 11.46 20.64
C LYS A 230 13.14 10.17 20.12
N LYS A 231 13.76 10.17 18.92
CA LYS A 231 14.52 9.02 18.42
C LYS A 231 15.80 8.82 19.22
N LYS A 232 16.51 9.89 19.59
CA LYS A 232 17.71 9.82 20.46
C LYS A 232 17.33 9.33 21.85
N GLU A 233 16.24 9.82 22.44
CA GLU A 233 15.70 9.31 23.71
C GLU A 233 15.32 7.85 23.61
N LYS A 234 14.58 7.43 22.57
CA LYS A 234 14.26 6.02 22.36
C LYS A 234 15.50 5.16 22.14
N LYS A 235 16.51 5.67 21.42
CA LYS A 235 17.78 4.99 21.20
C LYS A 235 18.57 4.87 22.51
N ALA A 236 18.59 5.91 23.34
CA ALA A 236 19.20 5.89 24.67
C ALA A 236 18.45 4.95 25.63
N ILE A 237 17.12 4.87 25.55
CA ILE A 237 16.32 3.89 26.29
C ILE A 237 16.67 2.47 25.81
N VAL A 238 16.80 2.25 24.50
CA VAL A 238 17.21 0.93 23.96
C VAL A 238 18.64 0.60 24.36
N GLU A 239 19.58 1.54 24.32
CA GLU A 239 20.97 1.36 24.76
C GLU A 239 21.05 1.14 26.29
N ASN A 240 20.20 1.80 27.07
CA ASN A 240 20.10 1.57 28.52
C ASN A 240 19.44 0.22 28.82
N ILE A 241 18.43 -0.23 28.06
CA ILE A 241 17.87 -1.59 28.17
C ILE A 241 18.91 -2.64 27.77
N ILE A 242 19.77 -2.36 26.78
CA ILE A 242 20.85 -3.25 26.36
C ILE A 242 21.97 -3.29 27.43
N ASN A 243 22.22 -2.19 28.13
CA ASN A 243 23.29 -2.10 29.14
C ASN A 243 22.81 -2.38 30.58
N GLU A 244 21.51 -2.37 30.85
CA GLU A 244 20.90 -2.82 32.09
C GLU A 244 20.12 -4.09 31.84
N THR A 245 20.80 -5.24 31.90
CA THR A 245 20.55 -6.28 32.89
C THR A 245 21.25 -7.59 32.49
N GLU A 246 21.86 -8.24 33.48
CA GLU A 246 22.42 -9.61 33.46
C GLU A 246 23.85 -9.83 32.92
N GLU A 247 24.31 -9.30 31.78
CA GLU A 247 25.61 -9.74 31.22
C GLU A 247 26.84 -9.42 32.08
N GLU A 248 27.01 -8.19 32.59
CA GLU A 248 28.18 -7.86 33.42
C GLU A 248 28.16 -8.57 34.78
N SER A 249 26.97 -8.80 35.34
CA SER A 249 26.80 -9.52 36.61
C SER A 249 27.12 -11.01 36.46
N VAL A 250 26.69 -11.61 35.35
CA VAL A 250 26.93 -13.02 35.01
C VAL A 250 28.41 -13.23 34.67
N VAL A 251 29.02 -12.34 33.88
CA VAL A 251 30.47 -12.39 33.57
C VAL A 251 31.31 -12.21 34.84
N LYS A 252 30.92 -11.33 35.76
CA LYS A 252 31.62 -11.13 37.04
C LYS A 252 31.48 -12.34 37.98
N ASN A 253 30.32 -13.00 37.99
CA ASN A 253 30.10 -14.22 38.78
C ASN A 253 30.87 -15.42 38.22
N ILE A 254 30.86 -15.62 36.88
CA ILE A 254 31.63 -16.68 36.22
C ILE A 254 33.14 -16.51 36.45
N ARG A 255 33.66 -15.28 36.40
CA ARG A 255 35.08 -15.00 36.69
C ARG A 255 35.47 -15.35 38.12
N LYS A 256 34.59 -15.10 39.10
CA LYS A 256 34.82 -15.48 40.50
C LYS A 256 34.85 -17.00 40.67
N GLU A 257 33.92 -17.74 40.08
CA GLU A 257 33.91 -19.20 40.14
C GLU A 257 35.16 -19.83 39.51
N ILE A 258 35.58 -19.37 38.33
CA ILE A 258 36.81 -19.85 37.66
C ILE A 258 38.05 -19.64 38.54
N SER A 259 38.14 -18.51 39.25
CA SER A 259 39.27 -18.23 40.16
C SER A 259 39.29 -19.17 41.38
N SER A 260 38.11 -19.52 41.91
CA SER A 260 37.98 -20.43 43.05
C SER A 260 38.34 -21.88 42.69
N ILE A 261 38.01 -22.31 41.48
CA ILE A 261 38.34 -23.64 40.96
C ILE A 261 39.85 -23.76 40.70
N ARG A 262 40.48 -22.72 40.13
CA ARG A 262 41.94 -22.68 39.91
C ARG A 262 42.75 -22.74 41.21
N ASN A 263 42.26 -22.15 42.29
CA ASN A 263 42.94 -22.18 43.58
C ASN A 263 42.77 -23.54 44.30
N LYS A 264 41.64 -24.23 44.09
CA LYS A 264 41.42 -25.58 44.64
C LYS A 264 42.21 -26.69 43.93
N GLN A 265 42.70 -26.46 42.72
CA GLN A 265 43.57 -27.41 41.99
C GLN A 265 45.07 -27.21 42.24
N LYS A 266 45.45 -26.23 43.08
CA LYS A 266 46.85 -25.93 43.45
C LYS A 266 47.17 -26.20 44.92
N THR A 267 46.28 -26.88 45.63
CA THR A 267 46.43 -27.44 47.00
C THR A 267 46.04 -28.90 46.97
#